data_AF-A0A0S7BX58-F1
#
_entry.id   AF-A0A0S7BX58-F1
#
_cell.length_a   1.000
_cell.length_b   1.000
_cell.length_c   1.000
_cell.angle_alpha   90.00
_cell.angle_beta   90.00
_cell.angle_gamma   90.00
#
_symmetry.space_group_name_H-M   'P 1'
#
loop_
_entity.id
_entity.type
_entity.pdbx_description
1 polymer ?
#
loop_
_entity_poly.entity_id
_entity_poly.type
_entity_poly.pdbx_seq_one_letter_code
_entity_poly.pdbx_strand_id
1 'polypeptide(L)'
;MKASIFTLILIIPAMLVLGQRPQPHRCDVPLPDHIFRQKQRSVSLQPTEELKLKVAVAVATGNCLSVEQVRSIAELFIDDFSRLNFAQAAWHNTVDRENFYYVYDAFAYFSTVFMLHDYVKSVESRPVDYLPPYEPPLSLNFPALEYPVYENYRGPSNCNYPIREDDFLRLAAQVQSNTSESNRALLLSQIAQNNCLSVSQAMKLSSLLQSEGNRLVFFRNAISTIFDPGNLQYGAQLFAHIPNKAAYNELINQPLPADIPVEQPPCFVPDEEFNQIMASIRKESFNSTKVTLAKQILRSKQCFTTVQIKEMLKLFSFDDSRLEMAKFAWEFTTDRDNYYQVADVFTFSSSKEELMKFLDGRE
;
A
#
# COMPACT_ATOMS: atom_id res chain seq x y z
N MET A 1 -86.32 51.00 -6.24
CA MET A 1 -85.55 49.75 -6.14
C MET A 1 -84.22 49.94 -6.86
N LYS A 2 -83.12 49.64 -6.17
CA LYS A 2 -81.74 49.69 -6.66
C LYS A 2 -81.49 48.58 -7.69
N ALA A 3 -80.67 48.85 -8.71
CA ALA A 3 -79.63 47.92 -9.18
C ALA A 3 -78.72 48.63 -10.20
N SER A 4 -77.53 49.02 -9.75
CA SER A 4 -76.38 49.32 -10.61
C SER A 4 -75.93 48.04 -11.30
N ILE A 5 -75.77 48.07 -12.62
CA ILE A 5 -75.09 47.00 -13.37
C ILE A 5 -73.63 47.42 -13.52
N PHE A 6 -72.78 46.83 -12.69
CA PHE A 6 -71.33 46.94 -12.77
C PHE A 6 -70.80 46.09 -13.93
N THR A 7 -69.98 46.71 -14.76
CA THR A 7 -69.10 46.10 -15.76
C THR A 7 -68.18 45.06 -15.13
N LEU A 8 -68.21 43.82 -15.65
CA LEU A 8 -67.22 42.77 -15.33
C LEU A 8 -66.21 42.68 -16.49
N ILE A 9 -65.02 43.23 -16.28
CA ILE A 9 -63.87 43.08 -17.19
C ILE A 9 -63.26 41.70 -16.92
N LEU A 10 -63.23 40.86 -17.96
CA LEU A 10 -62.64 39.52 -17.92
C LEU A 10 -61.11 39.65 -18.04
N ILE A 11 -60.39 39.58 -16.92
CA ILE A 11 -58.93 39.55 -16.90
C ILE A 11 -58.50 38.09 -17.10
N ILE A 12 -57.97 37.78 -18.28
CA ILE A 12 -57.27 36.52 -18.56
C ILE A 12 -55.86 36.63 -17.96
N PRO A 13 -55.46 35.81 -16.98
CA PRO A 13 -54.08 35.80 -16.53
C PRO A 13 -53.25 35.07 -17.59
N ALA A 14 -52.39 35.81 -18.28
CA ALA A 14 -51.29 35.22 -19.04
C ALA A 14 -50.36 34.51 -18.04
N MET A 15 -50.48 33.18 -17.95
CA MET A 15 -49.46 32.38 -17.26
C MET A 15 -48.16 32.52 -18.05
N LEU A 16 -47.25 33.35 -17.54
CA LEU A 16 -45.84 33.23 -17.86
C LEU A 16 -45.40 31.82 -17.45
N VAL A 17 -45.22 30.94 -18.43
CA VAL A 17 -44.40 29.74 -18.26
C VAL A 17 -42.96 30.23 -18.12
N LEU A 18 -42.59 30.58 -16.89
CA LEU A 18 -41.19 30.63 -16.49
C LEU A 18 -40.64 29.23 -16.76
N GLY A 19 -39.81 29.10 -17.79
CA GLY A 19 -39.06 27.89 -18.06
C GLY A 19 -38.35 27.48 -16.77
N GLN A 20 -38.85 26.41 -16.15
CA GLN A 20 -38.17 25.78 -15.03
C GLN A 20 -36.82 25.32 -15.59
N ARG A 21 -35.74 25.98 -15.17
CA ARG A 21 -34.39 25.45 -15.36
C ARG A 21 -34.41 24.03 -14.78
N PRO A 22 -33.94 23.00 -15.50
CA PRO A 22 -33.91 21.64 -14.97
C PRO A 22 -33.16 21.70 -13.64
N GLN A 23 -33.84 21.32 -12.56
CA GLN A 23 -33.19 21.16 -11.27
C GLN A 23 -32.07 20.12 -11.44
N PRO A 24 -30.88 20.34 -10.85
CA PRO A 24 -29.81 19.35 -10.92
C PRO A 24 -30.36 18.03 -10.38
N HIS A 25 -30.31 16.98 -11.21
CA HIS A 25 -30.76 15.64 -10.84
C HIS A 25 -29.94 15.20 -9.62
N ARG A 26 -30.54 15.27 -8.43
CA ARG A 26 -29.88 14.82 -7.20
C ARG A 26 -30.07 13.32 -7.10
N CYS A 27 -28.96 12.61 -7.08
CA CYS A 27 -28.96 11.17 -6.90
C CYS A 27 -29.04 10.82 -5.43
N ASP A 28 -30.27 10.59 -4.96
CA ASP A 28 -30.55 10.29 -3.56
C ASP A 28 -30.89 8.80 -3.32
N VAL A 29 -31.36 8.09 -4.36
CA VAL A 29 -31.78 6.68 -4.25
C VAL A 29 -31.19 5.86 -5.40
N PRO A 30 -30.49 4.74 -5.13
CA PRO A 30 -29.91 3.92 -6.18
C PRO A 30 -31.00 3.10 -6.89
N LEU A 31 -30.66 2.53 -8.05
CA LEU A 31 -31.58 1.64 -8.75
C LEU A 31 -32.02 0.46 -7.86
N PRO A 32 -33.30 0.08 -7.85
CA PRO A 32 -33.74 -1.16 -7.21
C PRO A 32 -33.06 -2.37 -7.87
N ASP A 33 -32.69 -3.37 -7.07
CA ASP A 33 -31.89 -4.53 -7.50
C ASP A 33 -32.40 -5.21 -8.78
N HIS A 34 -33.72 -5.37 -8.92
CA HIS A 34 -34.29 -6.03 -10.10
C HIS A 34 -34.09 -5.21 -11.39
N ILE A 35 -34.23 -3.88 -11.31
CA ILE A 35 -33.96 -2.97 -12.43
C ILE A 35 -32.45 -2.90 -12.71
N PHE A 36 -31.64 -2.84 -11.66
CA PHE A 36 -30.19 -2.85 -11.79
C PHE A 36 -29.71 -4.11 -12.50
N ARG A 37 -30.13 -5.30 -12.06
CA ARG A 37 -29.76 -6.59 -12.69
C ARG A 37 -30.17 -6.64 -14.17
N GLN A 38 -31.33 -6.09 -14.53
CA GLN A 38 -31.76 -6.01 -15.93
C GLN A 38 -30.81 -5.13 -16.76
N LYS A 39 -30.45 -3.94 -16.25
CA LYS A 39 -29.53 -3.02 -16.93
C LYS A 39 -28.10 -3.58 -16.98
N GLN A 40 -27.61 -4.17 -15.90
CA GLN A 40 -26.31 -4.84 -15.86
C GLN A 40 -26.24 -5.97 -16.89
N ARG A 41 -27.30 -6.79 -17.01
CA ARG A 41 -27.41 -7.81 -18.06
C ARG A 41 -27.40 -7.19 -19.45
N SER A 42 -28.00 -6.02 -19.65
CA SER A 42 -27.95 -5.32 -20.94
C SER A 42 -26.52 -4.87 -21.32
N VAL A 43 -25.69 -4.55 -20.33
CA VAL A 43 -24.26 -4.29 -20.52
C VAL A 43 -23.53 -5.59 -20.86
N SER A 44 -23.72 -6.66 -20.08
CA SER A 44 -22.97 -7.90 -20.26
C SER A 44 -23.25 -8.62 -21.59
N LEU A 45 -24.42 -8.39 -22.18
CA LEU A 45 -24.82 -8.95 -23.47
C LEU A 45 -24.19 -8.25 -24.68
N GLN A 46 -23.49 -7.13 -24.51
CA GLN A 46 -22.87 -6.44 -25.64
C GLN A 46 -21.69 -7.24 -26.21
N PRO A 47 -21.55 -7.32 -27.55
CA PRO A 47 -20.62 -8.23 -28.20
C PRO A 47 -19.16 -7.73 -28.19
N THR A 48 -18.92 -6.44 -27.92
CA THR A 48 -17.58 -5.84 -27.88
C THR A 48 -17.42 -4.96 -26.64
N GLU A 49 -16.17 -4.80 -26.17
CA GLU A 49 -15.86 -3.93 -25.02
C GLU A 49 -16.30 -2.47 -25.25
N GLU A 50 -16.12 -1.95 -26.46
CA GLU A 50 -16.56 -0.59 -26.82
C GLU A 50 -18.08 -0.42 -26.68
N LEU A 51 -18.88 -1.41 -27.13
CA LEU A 51 -20.33 -1.39 -26.98
C LEU A 51 -20.76 -1.59 -25.53
N LYS A 52 -20.07 -2.46 -24.77
CA LYS A 52 -20.27 -2.58 -23.31
C LYS A 52 -20.08 -1.23 -22.64
N LEU A 53 -18.97 -0.55 -22.93
CA LEU A 53 -18.63 0.74 -22.33
C LEU A 53 -19.68 1.80 -22.65
N LYS A 54 -20.10 1.87 -23.91
CA LYS A 54 -21.16 2.80 -24.34
C LYS A 54 -22.48 2.59 -23.60
N VAL A 55 -22.91 1.33 -23.45
CA VAL A 55 -24.16 1.00 -22.72
C VAL A 55 -24.00 1.24 -21.23
N ALA A 56 -22.87 0.86 -20.64
CA ALA A 56 -22.58 1.06 -19.22
C ALA A 56 -22.55 2.55 -18.85
N VAL A 57 -21.88 3.37 -19.65
CA VAL A 57 -21.86 4.84 -19.46
C VAL A 57 -23.28 5.39 -19.55
N ALA A 58 -24.10 4.97 -20.53
CA ALA A 58 -25.49 5.42 -20.62
C ALA A 58 -26.33 5.02 -19.40
N VAL A 59 -26.09 3.83 -18.83
CA VAL A 59 -26.72 3.39 -17.56
C VAL A 59 -26.29 4.29 -16.42
N ALA A 60 -24.99 4.56 -16.27
CA ALA A 60 -24.45 5.39 -15.20
C ALA A 60 -24.86 6.87 -15.29
N THR A 61 -24.88 7.46 -16.49
CA THR A 61 -25.24 8.88 -16.66
C THR A 61 -26.75 9.11 -16.60
N GLY A 62 -27.56 8.09 -16.87
CA GLY A 62 -29.02 8.19 -16.89
C GLY A 62 -29.73 7.67 -15.64
N ASN A 63 -29.02 7.13 -14.66
CA ASN A 63 -29.60 6.53 -13.46
C ASN A 63 -28.69 6.79 -12.25
N CYS A 64 -29.27 6.75 -11.06
CA CYS A 64 -28.50 6.82 -9.82
C CYS A 64 -28.10 5.41 -9.39
N LEU A 65 -26.82 5.21 -9.08
CA LEU A 65 -26.24 3.91 -8.74
C LEU A 65 -25.66 3.95 -7.33
N SER A 66 -25.69 2.82 -6.61
CA SER A 66 -24.82 2.67 -5.44
C SER A 66 -23.39 2.35 -5.86
N VAL A 67 -22.42 2.57 -4.97
CA VAL A 67 -21.03 2.20 -5.18
C VAL A 67 -20.90 0.72 -5.54
N GLU A 68 -21.61 -0.17 -4.85
CA GLU A 68 -21.64 -1.60 -5.16
C GLU A 68 -22.17 -1.90 -6.57
N GLN A 69 -23.17 -1.15 -7.02
CA GLN A 69 -23.71 -1.27 -8.38
C GLN A 69 -22.72 -0.78 -9.43
N VAL A 70 -21.96 0.29 -9.14
CA VAL A 70 -20.87 0.77 -10.00
C VAL A 70 -19.76 -0.27 -10.06
N ARG A 71 -19.26 -0.74 -8.92
CA ARG A 71 -18.23 -1.79 -8.83
C ARG A 71 -18.62 -3.02 -9.65
N SER A 72 -19.85 -3.51 -9.49
CA SER A 72 -20.34 -4.69 -10.19
C SER A 72 -20.51 -4.51 -11.71
N ILE A 73 -20.73 -3.29 -12.21
CA ILE A 73 -20.67 -3.03 -13.66
C ILE A 73 -19.22 -2.91 -14.12
N ALA A 74 -18.33 -2.29 -13.33
CA ALA A 74 -16.91 -2.17 -13.65
C ALA A 74 -16.23 -3.55 -13.82
N GLU A 75 -16.62 -4.53 -13.01
CA GLU A 75 -16.14 -5.92 -13.10
C GLU A 75 -16.50 -6.63 -14.43
N LEU A 76 -17.42 -6.09 -15.23
CA LEU A 76 -17.78 -6.67 -16.53
C LEU A 76 -16.76 -6.36 -17.65
N PHE A 77 -15.85 -5.41 -17.40
CA PHE A 77 -14.80 -5.02 -18.33
C PHE A 77 -13.52 -5.83 -18.10
N ILE A 78 -12.85 -6.14 -19.20
CA ILE A 78 -11.59 -6.89 -19.16
C ILE A 78 -10.42 -5.94 -18.88
N ASP A 79 -10.41 -4.77 -19.52
CA ASP A 79 -9.33 -3.79 -19.41
C ASP A 79 -9.65 -2.66 -18.41
N ASP A 80 -8.62 -2.20 -17.71
CA ASP A 80 -8.76 -1.17 -16.69
C ASP A 80 -9.04 0.24 -17.25
N PHE A 81 -8.77 0.51 -18.52
CA PHE A 81 -9.11 1.80 -19.13
C PHE A 81 -10.62 1.93 -19.33
N SER A 82 -11.28 0.86 -19.75
CA SER A 82 -12.74 0.79 -19.81
C SER A 82 -13.37 0.92 -18.42
N ARG A 83 -12.78 0.27 -17.40
CA ARG A 83 -13.20 0.44 -15.99
C ARG A 83 -13.08 1.88 -15.52
N LEU A 84 -11.94 2.51 -15.81
CA LEU A 84 -11.66 3.91 -15.48
C LEU A 84 -12.68 4.84 -16.14
N ASN A 85 -12.87 4.73 -17.46
CA ASN A 85 -13.82 5.57 -18.21
C ASN A 85 -15.24 5.43 -17.69
N PHE A 86 -15.67 4.20 -17.39
CA PHE A 86 -16.98 3.94 -16.81
C PHE A 86 -17.11 4.53 -15.39
N ALA A 87 -16.13 4.30 -14.52
CA ALA A 87 -16.15 4.80 -13.13
C ALA A 87 -16.16 6.34 -13.07
N GLN A 88 -15.37 7.01 -13.92
CA GLN A 88 -15.38 8.47 -14.04
C GLN A 88 -16.76 9.01 -14.45
N ALA A 89 -17.44 8.33 -15.38
CA ALA A 89 -18.79 8.69 -15.81
C ALA A 89 -19.86 8.43 -14.74
N ALA A 90 -19.65 7.42 -13.89
CA ALA A 90 -20.58 7.05 -12.83
C ALA A 90 -20.49 7.95 -11.59
N TRP A 91 -19.30 8.49 -11.30
CA TRP A 91 -19.01 9.28 -10.10
C TRP A 91 -20.10 10.28 -9.71
N HIS A 92 -20.53 11.14 -10.65
CA HIS A 92 -21.51 12.19 -10.38
C HIS A 92 -22.94 11.70 -10.16
N ASN A 93 -23.23 10.44 -10.45
CA ASN A 93 -24.54 9.83 -10.25
C ASN A 93 -24.52 8.67 -9.25
N THR A 94 -23.39 8.48 -8.55
CA THR A 94 -23.34 7.57 -7.42
C THR A 94 -23.97 8.22 -6.19
N VAL A 95 -24.77 7.47 -5.45
CA VAL A 95 -25.53 8.01 -4.30
C VAL A 95 -24.67 8.13 -3.04
N ASP A 96 -23.79 7.16 -2.80
CA ASP A 96 -22.93 6.98 -1.63
C ASP A 96 -21.44 7.20 -1.99
N ARG A 97 -21.15 8.37 -2.58
CA ARG A 97 -19.83 8.71 -3.17
C ARG A 97 -18.69 8.70 -2.17
N GLU A 98 -18.98 8.95 -0.90
CA GLU A 98 -18.01 8.83 0.19
C GLU A 98 -17.36 7.44 0.24
N ASN A 99 -18.05 6.42 -0.29
CA ASN A 99 -17.60 5.03 -0.32
C ASN A 99 -16.99 4.61 -1.66
N PHE A 100 -16.84 5.53 -2.63
CA PHE A 100 -16.49 5.17 -4.02
C PHE A 100 -15.14 4.49 -4.18
N TYR A 101 -14.28 4.53 -3.16
CA TYR A 101 -13.04 3.76 -3.12
C TYR A 101 -13.28 2.25 -3.22
N TYR A 102 -14.46 1.70 -2.89
CA TYR A 102 -14.75 0.28 -3.12
C TYR A 102 -14.76 -0.08 -4.63
N VAL A 103 -14.97 0.89 -5.52
CA VAL A 103 -14.86 0.64 -6.97
C VAL A 103 -13.41 0.28 -7.35
N TYR A 104 -12.41 0.64 -6.53
CA TYR A 104 -11.00 0.34 -6.79
C TYR A 104 -10.72 -1.17 -6.82
N ASP A 105 -11.48 -1.96 -6.06
CA ASP A 105 -11.36 -3.43 -6.04
C ASP A 105 -11.72 -4.08 -7.38
N ALA A 106 -12.42 -3.36 -8.26
CA ALA A 106 -12.70 -3.83 -9.61
C ALA A 106 -11.49 -3.70 -10.54
N PHE A 107 -10.44 -2.96 -10.19
CA PHE A 107 -9.27 -2.70 -11.04
C PHE A 107 -8.17 -3.75 -10.84
N ALA A 108 -7.45 -4.06 -11.92
CA ALA A 108 -6.33 -5.00 -11.88
C ALA A 108 -4.99 -4.31 -11.54
N TYR A 109 -4.85 -3.02 -11.86
CA TYR A 109 -3.61 -2.26 -11.70
C TYR A 109 -3.81 -1.01 -10.84
N PHE A 110 -2.83 -0.76 -9.96
CA PHE A 110 -2.85 0.45 -9.14
C PHE A 110 -2.73 1.75 -9.94
N SER A 111 -2.10 1.75 -11.12
CA SER A 111 -1.94 2.96 -11.95
C SER A 111 -3.29 3.56 -12.36
N THR A 112 -4.24 2.72 -12.75
CA THR A 112 -5.61 3.14 -13.16
C THR A 112 -6.48 3.46 -11.95
N VAL A 113 -6.25 2.80 -10.80
CA VAL A 113 -6.82 3.22 -9.50
C VAL A 113 -6.37 4.63 -9.13
N PHE A 114 -5.06 4.93 -9.22
CA PHE A 114 -4.55 6.28 -8.95
C PHE A 114 -5.13 7.32 -9.90
N MET A 115 -5.26 7.01 -11.19
CA MET A 115 -5.92 7.91 -12.16
C MET A 115 -7.38 8.19 -11.80
N LEU A 116 -8.14 7.18 -11.33
CA LEU A 116 -9.50 7.37 -10.86
C LEU A 116 -9.54 8.20 -9.57
N HIS A 117 -8.61 7.94 -8.65
CA HIS A 117 -8.48 8.66 -7.39
C HIS A 117 -8.15 10.15 -7.62
N ASP A 118 -7.22 10.44 -8.51
CA ASP A 118 -6.85 11.81 -8.89
C ASP A 118 -8.03 12.53 -9.57
N TYR A 119 -8.77 11.83 -10.44
CA TYR A 119 -10.00 12.37 -11.01
C TYR A 119 -11.01 12.75 -9.92
N VAL A 120 -11.32 11.84 -9.00
CA VAL A 120 -12.25 12.08 -7.88
C VAL A 120 -11.82 13.29 -7.06
N LYS A 121 -10.54 13.35 -6.67
CA LYS A 121 -9.97 14.49 -5.93
C LYS A 121 -10.04 15.80 -6.70
N SER A 122 -9.80 15.77 -8.01
CA SER A 122 -9.87 16.98 -8.85
C SER A 122 -11.29 17.54 -8.98
N VAL A 123 -12.29 16.65 -8.88
CA VAL A 123 -13.71 16.99 -9.02
C VAL A 123 -14.34 17.36 -7.67
N GLU A 124 -13.83 16.84 -6.55
CA GLU A 124 -14.20 17.26 -5.19
C GLU A 124 -13.37 18.47 -4.73
N SER A 125 -13.88 19.68 -4.95
CA SER A 125 -13.24 20.92 -4.47
C SER A 125 -13.39 21.14 -2.95
N ARG A 126 -13.20 20.10 -2.12
CA ARG A 126 -13.10 20.20 -0.65
C ARG A 126 -12.10 19.16 -0.14
N PRO A 127 -11.15 19.53 0.74
CA PRO A 127 -10.32 18.57 1.43
C PRO A 127 -11.21 17.84 2.44
N VAL A 128 -11.73 16.67 2.04
CA VAL A 128 -12.26 15.71 3.00
C VAL A 128 -11.06 14.96 3.55
N ASP A 129 -10.93 14.97 4.87
CA ASP A 129 -9.93 14.20 5.60
C ASP A 129 -10.27 12.72 5.37
N TYR A 130 -9.60 12.08 4.42
CA TYR A 130 -9.80 10.67 4.15
C TYR A 130 -9.33 9.90 5.38
N LEU A 131 -10.26 9.30 6.12
CA LEU A 131 -9.91 8.11 6.88
C LEU A 131 -9.49 7.06 5.83
N PRO A 132 -8.28 6.47 5.94
CA PRO A 132 -7.87 5.39 5.05
C PRO A 132 -8.93 4.29 5.07
N PRO A 133 -9.10 3.54 3.97
CA PRO A 133 -10.06 2.44 3.91
C PRO A 133 -9.92 1.59 5.17
N TYR A 134 -11.04 1.34 5.83
CA TYR A 134 -11.10 0.39 6.94
C TYR A 134 -10.76 -0.98 6.37
N GLU A 135 -9.47 -1.29 6.30
CA GLU A 135 -9.01 -2.67 6.28
C GLU A 135 -9.67 -3.29 7.52
N PRO A 136 -10.50 -4.35 7.37
CA PRO A 136 -11.01 -5.04 8.54
C PRO A 136 -9.78 -5.35 9.40
N PRO A 137 -9.75 -4.94 10.68
CA PRO A 137 -8.55 -5.00 11.48
C PRO A 137 -8.04 -6.42 11.38
N LEU A 138 -6.80 -6.58 10.91
CA LEU A 138 -6.10 -7.84 10.94
C LEU A 138 -6.35 -8.43 12.32
N SER A 139 -7.13 -9.51 12.42
CA SER A 139 -7.43 -10.15 13.71
C SER A 139 -6.21 -10.99 14.13
N LEU A 140 -5.07 -10.31 14.24
CA LEU A 140 -3.86 -10.83 14.85
C LEU A 140 -4.08 -10.77 16.36
N ASN A 141 -4.61 -11.86 16.90
CA ASN A 141 -4.78 -12.01 18.33
C ASN A 141 -3.52 -12.66 18.91
N PHE A 142 -2.64 -11.83 19.45
CA PHE A 142 -1.47 -12.28 20.18
C PHE A 142 -1.83 -12.57 21.64
N PRO A 143 -1.18 -13.55 22.29
CA PRO A 143 -1.44 -13.85 23.69
C PRO A 143 -1.14 -12.63 24.58
N ALA A 144 -1.90 -12.46 25.67
CA ALA A 144 -1.68 -11.40 26.65
C ALA A 144 -0.43 -11.68 27.51
N LEU A 145 0.75 -11.52 26.90
CA LEU A 145 2.06 -11.65 27.53
C LEU A 145 2.64 -10.27 27.80
N GLU A 146 3.67 -10.23 28.66
CA GLU A 146 4.46 -9.03 28.85
C GLU A 146 5.46 -8.89 27.70
N TYR A 147 5.25 -7.90 26.84
CA TYR A 147 6.10 -7.61 25.69
C TYR A 147 7.06 -6.44 26.00
N PRO A 148 8.37 -6.59 25.80
CA PRO A 148 9.33 -5.52 26.03
C PRO A 148 9.16 -4.39 25.00
N VAL A 149 9.42 -3.15 25.42
CA VAL A 149 9.41 -1.95 24.57
C VAL A 149 10.84 -1.66 24.12
N TYR A 150 11.16 -1.97 22.87
CA TYR A 150 12.54 -1.89 22.36
C TYR A 150 13.02 -0.44 22.21
N GLU A 151 12.12 0.53 22.08
CA GLU A 151 12.44 1.96 21.99
C GLU A 151 13.18 2.48 23.24
N ASN A 152 12.97 1.81 24.38
CA ASN A 152 13.65 2.11 25.64
C ASN A 152 14.88 1.22 25.88
N TYR A 153 15.21 0.32 24.97
CA TYR A 153 16.39 -0.51 25.08
C TYR A 153 17.66 0.32 24.92
N ARG A 154 18.64 0.08 25.79
CA ARG A 154 19.94 0.79 25.82
C ARG A 154 21.13 -0.18 25.89
N GLY A 155 20.88 -1.48 25.76
CA GLY A 155 21.91 -2.51 25.78
C GLY A 155 22.54 -2.72 24.40
N PRO A 156 23.45 -3.70 24.27
CA PRO A 156 24.07 -4.05 22.99
C PRO A 156 23.04 -4.64 22.03
N SER A 157 23.10 -4.23 20.76
CA SER A 157 22.19 -4.70 19.70
C SER A 157 22.92 -5.54 18.66
N ASN A 158 22.26 -6.58 18.14
CA ASN A 158 22.83 -7.42 17.08
C ASN A 158 22.56 -6.87 15.67
N CYS A 159 21.70 -5.86 15.54
CA CYS A 159 21.33 -5.23 14.27
C CYS A 159 20.87 -3.76 14.49
N ASN A 160 20.66 -3.02 13.40
CA ASN A 160 20.45 -1.56 13.46
C ASN A 160 19.11 -1.13 14.04
N TYR A 161 18.00 -1.65 13.52
CA TYR A 161 16.66 -1.26 13.94
C TYR A 161 15.63 -2.33 13.60
N PRO A 162 14.65 -2.63 14.48
CA PRO A 162 13.58 -3.57 14.17
C PRO A 162 12.78 -3.13 12.94
N ILE A 163 12.18 -4.09 12.23
CA ILE A 163 11.23 -3.78 11.16
C ILE A 163 10.09 -2.90 11.65
N ARG A 164 9.57 -2.05 10.76
CA ARG A 164 8.46 -1.16 11.08
C ARG A 164 7.20 -1.96 11.39
N GLU A 165 6.31 -1.38 12.20
CA GLU A 165 5.08 -2.04 12.64
C GLU A 165 4.19 -2.46 11.45
N ASP A 166 4.13 -1.66 10.38
CA ASP A 166 3.34 -1.98 9.18
C ASP A 166 3.91 -3.15 8.37
N ASP A 167 5.23 -3.29 8.30
CA ASP A 167 5.89 -4.45 7.69
C ASP A 167 5.70 -5.69 8.57
N PHE A 168 5.85 -5.53 9.89
CA PHE A 168 5.60 -6.58 10.88
C PHE A 168 4.18 -7.14 10.78
N LEU A 169 3.15 -6.29 10.77
CA LEU A 169 1.75 -6.71 10.71
C LEU A 169 1.45 -7.49 9.41
N ARG A 170 2.01 -7.04 8.28
CA ARG A 170 1.87 -7.73 6.99
C ARG A 170 2.52 -9.12 7.01
N LEU A 171 3.73 -9.25 7.55
CA LEU A 171 4.42 -10.53 7.69
C LEU A 171 3.68 -11.47 8.65
N ALA A 172 3.23 -10.96 9.79
CA ALA A 172 2.47 -11.73 10.78
C ALA A 172 1.14 -12.26 10.19
N ALA A 173 0.45 -11.45 9.38
CA ALA A 173 -0.76 -11.86 8.68
C ALA A 173 -0.51 -13.00 7.67
N GLN A 174 0.59 -12.94 6.92
CA GLN A 174 0.99 -14.01 6.00
C GLN A 174 1.29 -15.32 6.73
N VAL A 175 1.91 -15.24 7.91
CA VAL A 175 2.14 -16.42 8.76
C VAL A 175 0.81 -16.95 9.29
N GLN A 176 -0.07 -16.10 9.82
CA GLN A 176 -1.34 -16.52 10.42
C GLN A 176 -2.28 -17.17 9.39
N SER A 177 -2.30 -16.68 8.15
CA SER A 177 -3.17 -17.20 7.08
C SER A 177 -2.75 -18.58 6.56
N ASN A 178 -1.52 -19.02 6.84
CA ASN A 178 -1.03 -20.32 6.42
C ASN A 178 -1.53 -21.44 7.36
N THR A 179 -2.31 -22.37 6.81
CA THR A 179 -2.88 -23.49 7.57
C THR A 179 -1.85 -24.54 7.99
N SER A 180 -0.75 -24.68 7.25
CA SER A 180 0.31 -25.65 7.53
C SER A 180 1.28 -25.10 8.57
N GLU A 181 1.40 -25.77 9.70
CA GLU A 181 2.38 -25.39 10.73
C GLU A 181 3.82 -25.46 10.23
N SER A 182 4.17 -26.48 9.45
CA SER A 182 5.51 -26.59 8.86
C SER A 182 5.84 -25.40 7.96
N ASN A 183 4.87 -24.93 7.18
CA ASN A 183 5.05 -23.75 6.33
C ASN A 183 5.13 -22.47 7.17
N ARG A 184 4.34 -22.34 8.24
CA ARG A 184 4.46 -21.24 9.20
C ARG A 184 5.85 -21.18 9.82
N ALA A 185 6.38 -22.32 10.28
CA ALA A 185 7.71 -22.40 10.87
C ALA A 185 8.83 -22.05 9.88
N LEU A 186 8.70 -22.51 8.62
CA LEU A 186 9.64 -22.16 7.55
C LEU A 186 9.62 -20.66 7.25
N LEU A 187 8.43 -20.08 7.06
CA LEU A 187 8.26 -18.65 6.79
C LEU A 187 8.80 -17.80 7.93
N LEU A 188 8.55 -18.19 9.19
CA LEU A 188 9.10 -17.51 10.35
C LEU A 188 10.63 -17.57 10.41
N SER A 189 11.23 -18.71 10.03
CA SER A 189 12.69 -18.82 9.95
C SER A 189 13.26 -17.88 8.87
N GLN A 190 12.58 -17.77 7.71
CA GLN A 190 12.97 -16.83 6.66
C GLN A 190 12.81 -15.37 7.10
N ILE A 191 11.73 -15.04 7.82
CA ILE A 191 11.52 -13.69 8.36
C ILE A 191 12.66 -13.33 9.32
N ALA A 192 13.00 -14.20 10.26
CA ALA A 192 14.07 -13.96 11.23
C ALA A 192 15.46 -13.81 10.58
N GLN A 193 15.74 -14.53 9.50
CA GLN A 193 17.03 -14.46 8.79
C GLN A 193 17.18 -13.17 7.97
N ASN A 194 16.08 -12.64 7.43
CA ASN A 194 16.12 -11.52 6.49
C ASN A 194 15.75 -10.18 7.13
N ASN A 195 15.39 -10.16 8.41
CA ASN A 195 14.90 -8.97 9.09
C ASN A 195 15.50 -8.84 10.49
N CYS A 196 15.77 -7.61 10.90
CA CYS A 196 16.05 -7.27 12.28
C CYS A 196 14.72 -7.23 13.04
N LEU A 197 14.58 -8.03 14.09
CA LEU A 197 13.36 -8.12 14.89
C LEU A 197 13.63 -7.66 16.32
N SER A 198 12.69 -6.96 16.94
CA SER A 198 12.70 -6.85 18.41
C SER A 198 12.25 -8.15 19.06
N VAL A 199 12.59 -8.36 20.33
CA VAL A 199 12.10 -9.50 21.11
C VAL A 199 10.58 -9.51 21.15
N SER A 200 9.95 -8.34 21.26
CA SER A 200 8.48 -8.21 21.20
C SER A 200 7.91 -8.75 19.88
N GLN A 201 8.47 -8.36 18.74
CA GLN A 201 8.05 -8.85 17.43
C GLN A 201 8.32 -10.35 17.26
N ALA A 202 9.51 -10.82 17.68
CA ALA A 202 9.87 -12.23 17.64
C ALA A 202 8.92 -13.07 18.51
N MET A 203 8.55 -12.59 19.70
CA MET A 203 7.59 -13.27 20.58
C MET A 203 6.21 -13.37 19.94
N LYS A 204 5.70 -12.27 19.38
CA LYS A 204 4.41 -12.23 18.67
C LYS A 204 4.40 -13.20 17.49
N LEU A 205 5.43 -13.17 16.63
CA LEU A 205 5.58 -14.08 15.50
C LEU A 205 5.63 -15.55 15.93
N SER A 206 6.46 -15.87 16.92
CA SER A 206 6.58 -17.23 17.47
C SER A 206 5.26 -17.74 18.06
N SER A 207 4.46 -16.86 18.67
CA SER A 207 3.14 -17.23 19.22
C SER A 207 2.13 -17.70 18.17
N LEU A 208 2.36 -17.43 16.88
CA LEU A 208 1.55 -17.94 15.77
C LEU A 208 1.78 -19.43 15.48
N LEU A 209 2.80 -20.05 16.10
CA LEU A 209 3.05 -21.48 16.04
C LEU A 209 2.34 -22.21 17.18
N GLN A 210 1.81 -23.40 16.91
CA GLN A 210 1.13 -24.21 17.94
C GLN A 210 2.14 -25.00 18.78
N SER A 211 3.14 -25.62 18.13
CA SER A 211 4.18 -26.39 18.81
C SER A 211 5.24 -25.49 19.45
N GLU A 212 5.43 -25.65 20.76
CA GLU A 212 6.55 -25.05 21.47
C GLU A 212 7.92 -25.50 20.93
N GLY A 213 8.02 -26.72 20.38
CA GLY A 213 9.25 -27.17 19.72
C GLY A 213 9.59 -26.31 18.51
N ASN A 214 8.58 -25.94 17.71
CA ASN A 214 8.78 -25.05 16.56
C ASN A 214 9.11 -23.62 17.01
N ARG A 215 8.52 -23.14 18.11
CA ARG A 215 8.88 -21.86 18.73
C ARG A 215 10.36 -21.84 19.15
N LEU A 216 10.85 -22.93 19.74
CA LEU A 216 12.24 -23.06 20.16
C LEU A 216 13.19 -23.05 18.95
N VAL A 217 12.84 -23.77 17.86
CA VAL A 217 13.61 -23.76 16.60
C VAL A 217 13.66 -22.35 16.01
N PHE A 218 12.54 -21.63 16.00
CA PHE A 218 12.49 -20.24 15.56
C PHE A 218 13.49 -19.37 16.33
N PHE A 219 13.48 -19.42 17.67
CA PHE A 219 14.43 -18.63 18.47
C PHE A 219 15.89 -19.05 18.26
N ARG A 220 16.17 -20.34 18.06
CA ARG A 220 17.52 -20.81 17.72
C ARG A 220 18.04 -20.15 16.44
N ASN A 221 17.16 -19.89 15.47
CA ASN A 221 17.52 -19.24 14.21
C ASN A 221 17.53 -17.70 14.28
N ALA A 222 16.82 -17.10 15.25
CA ALA A 222 16.59 -15.66 15.33
C ALA A 222 17.49 -14.92 16.32
N ILE A 223 18.05 -15.59 17.33
CA ILE A 223 18.77 -14.91 18.43
C ILE A 223 19.91 -14.01 17.93
N SER A 224 20.65 -14.44 16.91
CA SER A 224 21.76 -13.66 16.34
C SER A 224 21.31 -12.44 15.53
N THR A 225 20.01 -12.31 15.20
CA THR A 225 19.44 -11.20 14.43
C THR A 225 18.43 -10.36 15.22
N ILE A 226 18.28 -10.63 16.53
CA ILE A 226 17.40 -9.85 17.41
C ILE A 226 18.08 -8.54 17.83
N PHE A 227 17.33 -7.45 17.72
CA PHE A 227 17.77 -6.09 18.03
C PHE A 227 18.11 -5.87 19.51
N ASP A 228 17.27 -6.38 20.40
CA ASP A 228 17.34 -6.15 21.85
C ASP A 228 17.58 -7.46 22.62
N PRO A 229 18.74 -8.13 22.44
CA PRO A 229 19.00 -9.44 23.02
C PRO A 229 18.92 -9.45 24.56
N GLY A 230 19.17 -8.32 25.22
CA GLY A 230 18.98 -8.19 26.67
C GLY A 230 17.54 -8.39 27.14
N ASN A 231 16.56 -8.31 26.24
CA ASN A 231 15.16 -8.57 26.53
C ASN A 231 14.76 -10.04 26.26
N LEU A 232 15.65 -10.93 25.81
CA LEU A 232 15.30 -12.32 25.46
C LEU A 232 14.64 -13.10 26.62
N GLN A 233 14.92 -12.73 27.87
CA GLN A 233 14.26 -13.30 29.04
C GLN A 233 12.72 -13.27 28.98
N TYR A 234 12.12 -12.26 28.32
CA TYR A 234 10.67 -12.15 28.15
C TYR A 234 10.08 -13.31 27.33
N GLY A 235 10.86 -13.90 26.41
CA GLY A 235 10.42 -15.01 25.56
C GLY A 235 10.13 -16.30 26.31
N ALA A 236 10.62 -16.46 27.54
CA ALA A 236 10.33 -17.62 28.39
C ALA A 236 8.82 -17.79 28.68
N GLN A 237 8.03 -16.72 28.53
CA GLN A 237 6.57 -16.73 28.65
C GLN A 237 5.87 -17.58 27.56
N LEU A 238 6.54 -17.87 26.44
CA LEU A 238 5.99 -18.65 25.32
C LEU A 238 6.01 -20.17 25.54
N PHE A 239 6.64 -20.62 26.63
CA PHE A 239 6.89 -22.03 26.90
C PHE A 239 6.27 -22.42 28.24
N ALA A 240 5.13 -23.10 28.18
CA ALA A 240 4.48 -23.70 29.35
C ALA A 240 5.11 -25.06 29.70
N HIS A 241 5.59 -25.81 28.70
CA HIS A 241 6.22 -27.12 28.93
C HIS A 241 7.61 -26.94 29.53
N ILE A 242 7.84 -27.53 30.71
CA ILE A 242 9.07 -27.35 31.51
C ILE A 242 10.34 -27.65 30.71
N PRO A 243 10.47 -28.78 29.98
CA PRO A 243 11.64 -29.04 29.14
C PRO A 243 11.90 -27.98 28.06
N ASN A 244 10.87 -27.45 27.41
CA ASN A 244 11.05 -26.43 26.37
C ASN A 244 11.45 -25.09 26.97
N LYS A 245 10.85 -24.73 28.12
CA LYS A 245 11.22 -23.53 28.87
C LYS A 245 12.67 -23.61 29.35
N ALA A 246 13.09 -24.77 29.86
CA ALA A 246 14.47 -25.03 30.24
C ALA A 246 15.41 -24.91 29.04
N ALA A 247 15.08 -25.52 27.90
CA ALA A 247 15.87 -25.44 26.68
C ALA A 247 15.96 -24.00 26.11
N TYR A 248 14.89 -23.21 26.22
CA TYR A 248 14.91 -21.79 25.86
C TYR A 248 15.82 -20.98 26.80
N ASN A 249 15.69 -21.18 28.11
CA ASN A 249 16.54 -20.52 29.08
C ASN A 249 18.01 -20.89 28.90
N GLU A 250 18.30 -22.15 28.56
CA GLU A 250 19.65 -22.58 28.22
C GLU A 250 20.14 -21.86 26.96
N LEU A 251 19.31 -21.83 25.90
CA LEU A 251 19.62 -21.17 24.63
C LEU A 251 20.00 -19.68 24.80
N ILE A 252 19.33 -18.93 25.66
CA ILE A 252 19.61 -17.50 25.87
C ILE A 252 20.75 -17.22 26.86
N ASN A 253 21.11 -18.21 27.70
CA ASN A 253 22.21 -18.11 28.67
C ASN A 253 23.51 -18.71 28.13
N GLN A 254 23.46 -19.50 27.07
CA GLN A 254 24.66 -19.95 26.38
C GLN A 254 25.37 -18.70 25.83
N PRO A 255 26.65 -18.47 26.19
CA PRO A 255 27.41 -17.42 25.54
C PRO A 255 27.36 -17.69 24.05
N LEU A 256 26.87 -16.71 23.29
CA LEU A 256 27.00 -16.72 21.83
C LEU A 256 28.46 -17.09 21.54
N PRO A 257 28.73 -18.02 20.59
CA PRO A 257 30.07 -18.48 20.31
C PRO A 257 31.02 -17.28 20.27
N ALA A 258 31.98 -17.26 21.20
CA ALA A 258 32.83 -16.11 21.45
C ALA A 258 33.48 -15.65 20.14
N ASP A 259 33.32 -14.37 19.84
CA ASP A 259 34.02 -13.56 18.85
C ASP A 259 34.87 -14.36 17.84
N ILE A 260 34.21 -14.96 16.84
CA ILE A 260 34.70 -14.65 15.50
C ILE A 260 34.26 -13.20 15.33
N PRO A 261 35.17 -12.24 15.09
CA PRO A 261 34.77 -10.93 14.63
C PRO A 261 33.94 -11.19 13.36
N VAL A 262 32.62 -11.19 13.50
CA VAL A 262 31.76 -10.92 12.37
C VAL A 262 32.01 -9.44 12.16
N GLU A 263 33.08 -9.16 11.41
CA GLU A 263 33.17 -7.94 10.63
C GLU A 263 31.75 -7.78 10.08
N GLN A 264 31.00 -6.78 10.58
CA GLN A 264 29.69 -6.45 10.00
C GLN A 264 29.93 -6.53 8.52
N PRO A 265 29.27 -7.44 7.76
CA PRO A 265 29.62 -7.64 6.36
C PRO A 265 29.64 -6.24 5.78
N PRO A 266 30.81 -5.78 5.31
CA PRO A 266 31.05 -4.37 5.14
C PRO A 266 29.88 -3.81 4.34
N CYS A 267 29.17 -2.83 4.91
CA CYS A 267 27.90 -2.33 4.38
C CYS A 267 28.17 -1.66 3.03
N PHE A 268 28.26 -2.50 2.01
CA PHE A 268 28.40 -2.17 0.61
C PHE A 268 27.82 -3.32 -0.21
N VAL A 269 27.19 -2.99 -1.32
CA VAL A 269 26.82 -3.98 -2.33
C VAL A 269 28.04 -4.24 -3.22
N PRO A 270 28.59 -5.46 -3.31
CA PRO A 270 29.72 -5.75 -4.20
C PRO A 270 29.38 -5.54 -5.66
N ASP A 271 30.37 -5.20 -6.49
CA ASP A 271 30.16 -4.90 -7.91
C ASP A 271 29.49 -6.06 -8.67
N GLU A 272 29.83 -7.31 -8.34
CA GLU A 272 29.20 -8.49 -8.95
C GLU A 272 27.69 -8.53 -8.65
N GLU A 273 27.32 -8.33 -7.39
CA GLU A 273 25.92 -8.31 -6.96
C GLU A 273 25.18 -7.09 -7.55
N PHE A 274 25.82 -5.93 -7.57
CA PHE A 274 25.28 -4.73 -8.21
C PHE A 274 25.01 -4.97 -9.71
N ASN A 275 25.92 -5.65 -10.41
CA ASN A 275 25.71 -6.00 -11.81
C ASN A 275 24.52 -6.95 -12.02
N GLN A 276 24.30 -7.91 -11.11
CA GLN A 276 23.13 -8.79 -11.13
C GLN A 276 21.82 -8.04 -10.87
N ILE A 277 21.84 -7.10 -9.91
CA ILE A 277 20.73 -6.19 -9.63
C ILE A 277 20.38 -5.38 -10.88
N MET A 278 21.39 -4.75 -11.50
CA MET A 278 21.22 -3.94 -12.71
C MET A 278 20.70 -4.78 -13.88
N ALA A 279 21.17 -6.01 -14.05
CA ALA A 279 20.66 -6.93 -15.06
C ALA A 279 19.19 -7.30 -14.82
N SER A 280 18.80 -7.51 -13.57
CA SER A 280 17.41 -7.80 -13.19
C SER A 280 16.49 -6.62 -13.50
N ILE A 281 16.87 -5.40 -13.11
CA ILE A 281 16.08 -4.20 -13.41
C ILE A 281 16.00 -3.94 -14.92
N ARG A 282 17.09 -4.17 -15.67
CA ARG A 282 17.10 -3.99 -17.14
C ARG A 282 16.16 -4.94 -17.88
N LYS A 283 15.89 -6.13 -17.35
CA LYS A 283 14.98 -7.12 -17.97
C LYS A 283 13.52 -6.67 -17.98
N GLU A 284 13.14 -5.76 -17.07
CA GLU A 284 11.78 -5.24 -17.02
C GLU A 284 11.48 -4.32 -18.20
N SER A 285 10.31 -4.51 -18.84
CA SER A 285 9.93 -3.74 -20.04
C SER A 285 9.37 -2.35 -19.73
N PHE A 286 8.75 -2.17 -18.57
CA PHE A 286 8.04 -0.94 -18.19
C PHE A 286 8.83 -0.13 -17.16
N ASN A 287 8.90 1.19 -17.35
CA ASN A 287 9.62 2.11 -16.45
C ASN A 287 9.08 2.08 -15.02
N SER A 288 7.76 1.97 -14.85
CA SER A 288 7.11 1.82 -13.53
C SER A 288 7.53 0.53 -12.82
N THR A 289 7.59 -0.60 -13.53
CA THR A 289 8.06 -1.87 -12.97
C THR A 289 9.52 -1.80 -12.55
N LYS A 290 10.37 -1.14 -13.35
CA LYS A 290 11.77 -0.88 -12.97
C LYS A 290 11.87 -0.08 -11.67
N VAL A 291 11.06 0.97 -11.52
CA VAL A 291 11.04 1.80 -10.30
C VAL A 291 10.61 0.97 -9.09
N THR A 292 9.53 0.21 -9.19
CA THR A 292 9.04 -0.64 -8.10
C THR A 292 10.08 -1.67 -7.67
N LEU A 293 10.67 -2.38 -8.64
CA LEU A 293 11.69 -3.39 -8.38
C LEU A 293 12.96 -2.77 -7.75
N ALA A 294 13.42 -1.64 -8.28
CA ALA A 294 14.58 -0.93 -7.72
C ALA A 294 14.33 -0.47 -6.28
N LYS A 295 13.14 0.07 -5.95
CA LYS A 295 12.79 0.45 -4.57
C LYS A 295 12.77 -0.76 -3.63
N GLN A 296 12.26 -1.90 -4.08
CA GLN A 296 12.29 -3.15 -3.30
C GLN A 296 13.72 -3.60 -3.01
N ILE A 297 14.59 -3.56 -4.03
CA ILE A 297 15.99 -3.95 -3.89
C ILE A 297 16.74 -3.01 -2.94
N LEU A 298 16.55 -1.68 -3.07
CA LEU A 298 17.15 -0.69 -2.18
C LEU A 298 16.77 -0.95 -0.71
N ARG A 299 15.50 -1.23 -0.42
CA ARG A 299 15.02 -1.57 0.93
C ARG A 299 15.62 -2.87 1.46
N SER A 300 15.74 -3.88 0.61
CA SER A 300 16.19 -5.22 0.99
C SER A 300 17.70 -5.31 1.20
N LYS A 301 18.49 -4.67 0.34
CA LYS A 301 19.95 -4.77 0.36
C LYS A 301 20.58 -3.68 1.20
N GLN A 302 19.99 -2.49 1.18
CA GLN A 302 20.56 -1.29 1.80
C GLN A 302 22.01 -1.08 1.30
N CYS A 303 22.77 -0.14 1.85
CA CYS A 303 24.22 -0.09 1.64
C CYS A 303 24.73 0.16 0.18
N PHE A 304 24.05 1.00 -0.60
CA PHE A 304 24.54 1.36 -1.95
C PHE A 304 25.51 2.54 -1.90
N THR A 305 26.48 2.61 -2.80
CA THR A 305 27.29 3.82 -2.97
C THR A 305 26.59 4.83 -3.88
N THR A 306 26.93 6.10 -3.76
CA THR A 306 26.49 7.19 -4.63
C THR A 306 26.74 6.85 -6.09
N VAL A 307 27.89 6.25 -6.40
CA VAL A 307 28.23 5.80 -7.76
C VAL A 307 27.26 4.72 -8.26
N GLN A 308 26.94 3.73 -7.42
CA GLN A 308 25.97 2.69 -7.76
C GLN A 308 24.57 3.26 -7.96
N ILE A 309 24.15 4.21 -7.11
CA ILE A 309 22.88 4.91 -7.30
C ILE A 309 22.87 5.67 -8.63
N LYS A 310 23.94 6.40 -8.97
CA LYS A 310 24.06 7.08 -10.27
C LYS A 310 23.86 6.11 -11.44
N GLU A 311 24.52 4.96 -11.41
CA GLU A 311 24.39 3.94 -12.45
C GLU A 311 22.96 3.37 -12.52
N MET A 312 22.32 3.12 -11.38
CA MET A 312 20.93 2.65 -11.31
C MET A 312 19.97 3.69 -11.90
N LEU A 313 20.16 4.97 -11.62
CA LEU A 313 19.29 6.05 -12.12
C LEU A 313 19.33 6.18 -13.65
N LYS A 314 20.45 5.83 -14.29
CA LYS A 314 20.57 5.82 -15.76
C LYS A 314 19.63 4.80 -16.43
N LEU A 315 19.06 3.84 -15.69
CA LEU A 315 18.08 2.89 -16.23
C LEU A 315 16.72 3.53 -16.52
N PHE A 316 16.43 4.69 -15.92
CA PHE A 316 15.20 5.42 -16.13
C PHE A 316 15.38 6.45 -17.24
N SER A 317 14.37 6.57 -18.09
CA SER A 317 14.44 7.43 -19.29
C SER A 317 14.09 8.89 -19.02
N PHE A 318 13.34 9.16 -17.95
CA PHE A 318 12.79 10.48 -17.64
C PHE A 318 13.35 11.02 -16.32
N ASP A 319 13.65 12.31 -16.29
CA ASP A 319 14.19 12.99 -15.12
C ASP A 319 13.23 12.94 -13.92
N ASP A 320 11.91 12.98 -14.14
CA ASP A 320 10.92 12.84 -13.06
C ASP A 320 11.09 11.51 -12.30
N SER A 321 11.24 10.40 -13.04
CA SER A 321 11.48 9.08 -12.45
C SER A 321 12.85 9.00 -11.78
N ARG A 322 13.89 9.63 -12.38
CA ARG A 322 15.22 9.69 -11.77
C ARG A 322 15.19 10.48 -10.46
N LEU A 323 14.40 11.55 -10.40
CA LEU A 323 14.36 12.46 -9.25
C LEU A 323 13.60 11.83 -8.10
N GLU A 324 12.46 11.22 -8.39
CA GLU A 324 11.71 10.42 -7.43
C GLU A 324 12.59 9.31 -6.84
N MET A 325 13.31 8.58 -7.69
CA MET A 325 14.20 7.51 -7.25
C MET A 325 15.42 8.02 -6.48
N ALA A 326 16.02 9.14 -6.90
CA ALA A 326 17.16 9.75 -6.21
C ALA A 326 16.78 10.17 -4.78
N LYS A 327 15.64 10.84 -4.60
CA LYS A 327 15.16 11.20 -3.25
C LYS A 327 14.91 9.97 -2.37
N PHE A 328 14.39 8.90 -2.96
CA PHE A 328 14.16 7.64 -2.25
C PHE A 328 15.46 6.92 -1.88
N ALA A 329 16.44 6.90 -2.79
CA ALA A 329 17.69 6.17 -2.62
C ALA A 329 18.65 6.80 -1.58
N TRP A 330 18.47 8.07 -1.24
CA TRP A 330 19.29 8.78 -0.23
C TRP A 330 19.37 8.01 1.10
N GLU A 331 18.25 7.49 1.60
CA GLU A 331 18.21 6.77 2.88
C GLU A 331 18.96 5.42 2.84
N PHE A 332 19.28 4.91 1.65
CA PHE A 332 19.97 3.63 1.46
C PHE A 332 21.42 3.78 0.98
N THR A 333 21.94 5.01 0.95
CA THR A 333 23.28 5.31 0.44
C THR A 333 24.31 5.41 1.56
N THR A 334 25.50 4.83 1.37
CA THR A 334 26.55 4.76 2.39
C THR A 334 27.42 6.01 2.44
N ASP A 335 27.83 6.55 1.30
CA ASP A 335 28.70 7.72 1.17
C ASP A 335 27.91 8.99 0.82
N ARG A 336 26.95 9.36 1.68
CA ARG A 336 26.03 10.50 1.48
C ARG A 336 26.72 11.85 1.28
N ASP A 337 27.91 12.03 1.84
CA ASP A 337 28.74 13.23 1.62
C ASP A 337 29.04 13.46 0.13
N ASN A 338 29.01 12.40 -0.68
CA ASN A 338 29.24 12.46 -2.12
C ASN A 338 27.96 12.60 -2.95
N TYR A 339 26.76 12.56 -2.35
CA TYR A 339 25.51 12.37 -3.08
C TYR A 339 25.12 13.52 -4.00
N TYR A 340 25.69 14.72 -3.79
CA TYR A 340 25.55 15.84 -4.72
C TYR A 340 25.93 15.44 -6.17
N GLN A 341 26.83 14.45 -6.33
CA GLN A 341 27.22 13.90 -7.62
C GLN A 341 26.06 13.21 -8.36
N VAL A 342 24.97 12.84 -7.69
CA VAL A 342 23.77 12.30 -8.35
C VAL A 342 23.15 13.33 -9.29
N ALA A 343 23.37 14.63 -9.06
CA ALA A 343 22.87 15.69 -9.94
C ALA A 343 23.30 15.52 -11.42
N ASP A 344 24.42 14.85 -11.68
CA ASP A 344 24.96 14.60 -13.03
C ASP A 344 24.05 13.72 -13.90
N VAL A 345 23.16 12.91 -13.30
CA VAL A 345 22.28 12.01 -14.07
C VAL A 345 21.07 12.72 -14.66
N PHE A 346 20.80 13.96 -14.23
CA PHE A 346 19.69 14.76 -14.71
C PHE A 346 20.05 15.57 -15.96
N THR A 347 19.08 15.65 -16.85
CA THR A 347 19.15 16.42 -18.09
C THR A 347 18.73 17.86 -17.85
N PHE A 348 17.67 18.07 -17.05
CA PHE A 348 17.08 19.38 -16.78
C PHE A 348 17.69 20.03 -15.53
N SER A 349 17.95 21.33 -15.60
CA SER A 349 18.46 22.11 -14.46
C SER A 349 17.48 22.12 -13.29
N SER A 350 16.17 22.14 -13.57
CA SER A 350 15.13 22.11 -12.55
C SER A 350 15.20 20.87 -11.67
N SER A 351 15.46 19.69 -12.25
CA SER A 351 15.61 18.44 -11.49
C SER A 351 16.88 18.43 -10.63
N LYS A 352 17.95 19.09 -11.09
CA LYS A 352 19.17 19.29 -10.31
C LYS A 352 18.92 20.19 -9.12
N GLU A 353 18.29 21.35 -9.34
CA GLU A 353 17.92 22.31 -8.29
C GLU A 353 16.99 21.66 -7.25
N GLU A 354 16.03 20.86 -7.69
CA GLU A 354 15.11 20.18 -6.79
C GLU A 354 15.78 19.08 -5.96
N LEU A 355 16.76 18.37 -6.52
CA LEU A 355 17.61 17.46 -5.75
C LEU A 355 18.44 18.24 -4.71
N MET A 356 19.10 19.33 -5.10
CA MET A 356 19.92 20.13 -4.16
C MET A 356 19.07 20.66 -3.00
N LYS A 357 17.88 21.20 -3.29
CA LYS A 357 16.93 21.64 -2.28
C LYS A 357 16.51 20.51 -1.32
N PHE A 358 16.39 19.28 -1.84
CA PHE A 358 16.10 18.11 -1.00
C PHE A 358 17.27 17.78 -0.08
N LEU A 359 18.52 17.91 -0.56
CA LEU A 359 19.72 17.65 0.25
C LEU A 359 19.91 18.71 1.34
N ASP A 360 19.69 19.99 1.04
CA ASP A 360 19.77 21.09 2.03
C ASP A 360 18.82 20.87 3.23
N GLY A 361 17.68 20.19 3.02
CA GLY A 361 16.73 19.85 4.07
C GLY A 361 17.10 18.62 4.92
N ARG A 362 18.26 18.00 4.66
CA ARG A 362 18.72 16.74 5.27
C ARG A 362 20.12 16.85 5.91
N GLU A 363 20.72 18.03 5.90
CA GLU A 363 21.94 18.35 6.68
C GLU A 363 21.69 18.37 8.19
#